data_AF-A0A927H3X6-F1
#
_entry.id   AF-A0A927H3X6-F1
#
_cell.length_a   1.000
_cell.length_b   1.000
_cell.length_c   1.000
_cell.angle_alpha   90.00
_cell.angle_beta   90.00
_cell.angle_gamma   90.00
#
_symmetry.space_group_name_H-M   'P 1'
#
loop_
_entity.id
_entity.type
_entity.pdbx_description
1 polymer ?
#
loop_
_entity_poly.entity_id
_entity_poly.type
_entity_poly.pdbx_seq_one_letter_code
_entity_poly.pdbx_strand_id
1 'polypeptide(L)'
;MDQSLLKQLTHWHKHSEHQKIVSALLEIPETERDYDAVCLLARAFNNLDRYEEAVQQLLIVEGQGRQDPLWHFRLGYAYYYLKRYDEAVHAFGDADKLDPGDPDTLDFLTSSRQEAGKQHSQVTRSKRVKPDNASGTGTPADGDFFGQIDFTRFWDDSDYARKEYVSEPPIDELIASIEEELGYKLPASYIAMMKIHNGGIPVQTCFPTDDATSWAEDHISISGILGIGREKAYSLCGEFGSPFMIEEWGYPDIGVVICDCPSAGHDVVMLDYRECGRDGEPAVIHVDQEADYKITFLASNFAAFIQGLVHEDVYDTSEEDKQEALRKVAAGKFSPLLAELCAKVDEVERIEHVIRTICTQIVEEKGFFALHADERSILMYDLQFWLYTKSYPQTTRDRYLGVYEQMIAFGGEFSTGGYAPGFITDWLDNRLQQGLIVENDGTLQLTAAAAETLIDQLKAVEVSGSPNPDEETFETIADQIRPFVLVQHDSGNVSMILNVGEYKAELFVLRADEGFEGNGYDWGSLAAVFLEEKMPELAGVIRFDPEASMFCAYSSEREAMYRFATGFKQACEDEALIRDLFARAELD
;
A
#
# COMPACT_ATOMS: atom_id res chain seq x y z
N MET A 1 -4.64 -18.51 40.34
CA MET A 1 -4.09 -19.75 39.79
C MET A 1 -3.10 -20.35 40.78
N ASP A 2 -3.04 -21.69 40.92
CA ASP A 2 -2.05 -22.34 41.78
C ASP A 2 -0.62 -22.16 41.25
N GLN A 3 0.36 -21.95 42.14
CA GLN A 3 1.77 -21.78 41.77
C GLN A 3 2.37 -23.05 41.13
N SER A 4 1.86 -24.24 41.47
CA SER A 4 2.30 -25.48 40.83
C SER A 4 1.90 -25.49 39.34
N LEU A 5 0.64 -25.15 39.07
CA LEU A 5 0.11 -25.04 37.71
C LEU A 5 0.88 -23.98 36.91
N LEU A 6 1.08 -22.78 37.45
CA LEU A 6 1.82 -21.70 36.74
C LEU A 6 3.24 -22.13 36.33
N LYS A 7 3.96 -22.86 37.21
CA LYS A 7 5.28 -23.41 36.88
C LYS A 7 5.21 -24.43 35.75
N GLN A 8 4.19 -25.28 35.75
CA GLN A 8 3.97 -26.26 34.70
C GLN A 8 3.64 -25.61 33.36
N LEU A 9 2.75 -24.62 33.33
CA LEU A 9 2.42 -23.84 32.12
C LEU A 9 3.65 -23.13 31.56
N THR A 10 4.50 -22.57 32.43
CA THR A 10 5.76 -21.94 32.03
C THR A 10 6.73 -22.94 31.43
N HIS A 11 6.82 -24.14 32.00
CA HIS A 11 7.66 -25.21 31.45
C HIS A 11 7.19 -25.63 30.05
N TRP A 12 5.89 -25.86 29.87
CA TRP A 12 5.31 -26.19 28.56
C TRP A 12 5.54 -25.10 27.53
N HIS A 13 5.38 -23.82 27.91
CA HIS A 13 5.61 -22.70 27.00
C HIS A 13 7.05 -22.67 26.49
N LYS A 14 8.04 -22.89 27.37
CA LYS A 14 9.47 -22.95 27.00
C LYS A 14 9.83 -24.11 26.06
N HIS A 15 8.99 -25.14 26.00
CA HIS A 15 9.18 -26.31 25.12
C HIS A 15 8.18 -26.31 23.96
N SER A 16 7.54 -25.17 23.69
CA SER A 16 6.52 -25.00 22.64
C SER A 16 5.35 -25.98 22.73
N GLU A 17 5.06 -26.50 23.93
CA GLU A 17 3.97 -27.44 24.17
C GLU A 17 2.63 -26.70 24.40
N HIS A 18 2.28 -25.77 23.51
CA HIS A 18 1.16 -24.84 23.67
C HIS A 18 -0.19 -25.55 23.76
N GLN A 19 -0.37 -26.68 23.06
CA GLN A 19 -1.60 -27.47 23.14
C GLN A 19 -1.84 -28.02 24.56
N LYS A 20 -0.80 -28.35 25.33
CA LYS A 20 -0.95 -28.80 26.73
C LYS A 20 -1.41 -27.66 27.63
N ILE A 21 -0.95 -26.43 27.37
CA ILE A 21 -1.39 -25.23 28.09
C ILE A 21 -2.87 -24.99 27.84
N VAL A 22 -3.31 -25.04 26.58
CA VAL A 22 -4.72 -24.91 26.20
C VAL A 22 -5.56 -25.96 26.90
N SER A 23 -5.19 -27.24 26.79
CA SER A 23 -5.96 -28.33 27.43
C SER A 23 -6.08 -28.14 28.94
N ALA A 24 -5.00 -27.81 29.64
CA ALA A 24 -5.03 -27.63 31.10
C ALA A 24 -5.83 -26.40 31.55
N LEU A 25 -5.76 -25.29 30.82
CA LEU A 25 -6.51 -24.07 31.17
C LEU A 25 -7.99 -24.15 30.81
N LEU A 26 -8.35 -24.91 29.76
CA LEU A 26 -9.74 -25.13 29.40
C LEU A 26 -10.49 -26.06 30.36
N GLU A 27 -9.79 -26.91 31.12
CA GLU A 27 -10.38 -27.71 32.21
C GLU A 27 -10.92 -26.84 33.36
N ILE A 28 -10.38 -25.62 33.53
CA ILE A 28 -10.92 -24.65 34.48
C ILE A 28 -12.18 -24.04 33.87
N PRO A 29 -13.34 -24.07 34.57
CA PRO A 29 -14.56 -23.43 34.09
C PRO A 29 -14.33 -21.95 33.78
N GLU A 30 -14.93 -21.43 32.71
CA GLU A 30 -14.73 -20.03 32.28
C GLU A 30 -14.98 -19.02 33.40
N THR A 31 -16.02 -19.24 34.22
CA THR A 31 -16.37 -18.40 35.38
C THR A 31 -15.36 -18.44 36.52
N GLU A 32 -14.46 -19.43 36.53
CA GLU A 32 -13.43 -19.63 37.55
C GLU A 32 -12.02 -19.26 37.04
N ARG A 33 -11.85 -18.96 35.75
CA ARG A 33 -10.57 -18.50 35.20
C ARG A 33 -10.31 -17.09 35.68
N ASP A 34 -9.16 -16.90 36.32
CA ASP A 34 -8.67 -15.56 36.65
C ASP A 34 -7.99 -14.91 35.45
N TYR A 35 -7.64 -13.63 35.61
CA TYR A 35 -6.98 -12.84 34.58
C TYR A 35 -5.73 -13.50 34.00
N ASP A 36 -4.87 -14.04 34.87
CA ASP A 36 -3.62 -14.69 34.46
C ASP A 36 -3.91 -15.95 33.64
N ALA A 37 -4.91 -16.76 34.03
CA ALA A 37 -5.33 -17.93 33.26
C ALA A 37 -5.80 -17.54 31.86
N VAL A 38 -6.62 -16.50 31.75
CA VAL A 38 -7.13 -15.99 30.47
C VAL A 38 -5.98 -15.48 29.59
N CYS A 39 -5.07 -14.69 30.14
CA CYS A 39 -3.91 -14.17 29.41
C CYS A 39 -2.95 -15.26 28.93
N LEU A 40 -2.69 -16.27 29.76
CA LEU A 40 -1.84 -17.40 29.38
C LEU A 40 -2.51 -18.31 28.34
N LEU A 41 -3.84 -18.46 28.41
CA LEU A 41 -4.63 -19.19 27.42
C LEU A 41 -4.60 -18.49 26.06
N ALA A 42 -4.86 -17.18 26.03
CA ALA A 42 -4.78 -16.38 24.81
C ALA A 42 -3.38 -16.43 24.19
N ARG A 43 -2.31 -16.34 25.00
CA ARG A 43 -0.95 -16.53 24.51
C ARG A 43 -0.76 -17.91 23.87
N ALA A 44 -1.29 -18.97 24.48
CA ALA A 44 -1.19 -20.31 23.92
C ALA A 44 -1.98 -20.46 22.62
N PHE A 45 -3.14 -19.82 22.50
CA PHE A 45 -3.90 -19.76 21.25
C PHE A 45 -3.14 -19.04 20.14
N ASN A 46 -2.53 -17.88 20.43
CA ASN A 46 -1.68 -17.17 19.46
C ASN A 46 -0.54 -18.04 18.95
N ASN A 47 0.13 -18.80 19.81
CA ASN A 47 1.23 -19.70 19.39
C ASN A 47 0.76 -20.98 18.67
N LEU A 48 -0.56 -21.19 18.55
CA LEU A 48 -1.17 -22.31 17.80
C LEU A 48 -1.92 -21.81 16.57
N ASP A 49 -1.73 -20.54 16.19
CA ASP A 49 -2.41 -19.88 15.08
C ASP A 49 -3.95 -19.85 15.21
N ARG A 50 -4.44 -19.90 16.46
CA ARG A 50 -5.87 -19.87 16.82
C ARG A 50 -6.28 -18.47 17.25
N TYR A 51 -6.09 -17.50 16.36
CA TYR A 51 -6.13 -16.08 16.70
C TYR A 51 -7.52 -15.58 17.11
N GLU A 52 -8.62 -16.03 16.47
CA GLU A 52 -9.98 -15.66 16.91
C GLU A 52 -10.25 -16.08 18.35
N GLU A 53 -9.80 -17.27 18.74
CA GLU A 53 -9.99 -17.77 20.10
C GLU A 53 -9.17 -16.96 21.10
N ALA A 54 -7.97 -16.51 20.72
CA ALA A 54 -7.18 -15.59 21.53
C ALA A 54 -7.90 -14.25 21.74
N VAL A 55 -8.43 -13.64 20.67
CA VAL A 55 -9.22 -12.39 20.74
C VAL A 55 -10.42 -12.58 21.66
N GLN A 56 -11.20 -13.65 21.47
CA GLN A 56 -12.38 -13.94 22.29
C GLN A 56 -12.04 -14.03 23.78
N GLN A 57 -10.96 -14.74 24.14
CA GLN A 57 -10.53 -14.83 25.53
C GLN A 57 -10.07 -13.48 26.09
N LEU A 58 -9.29 -12.70 25.34
CA LEU A 58 -8.76 -11.41 25.81
C LEU A 58 -9.87 -10.39 26.06
N LEU A 59 -10.90 -10.34 25.19
CA LEU A 59 -12.02 -9.40 25.33
C LEU A 59 -12.88 -9.68 26.58
N ILE A 60 -12.94 -10.92 27.08
CA ILE A 60 -13.64 -11.24 28.34
C ILE A 60 -13.05 -10.46 29.53
N VAL A 61 -11.74 -10.22 29.50
CA VAL A 61 -11.00 -9.57 30.60
C VAL A 61 -10.54 -8.15 30.25
N GLU A 62 -11.12 -7.53 29.22
CA GLU A 62 -10.75 -6.19 28.73
C GLU A 62 -10.66 -5.17 29.87
N GLY A 63 -11.66 -5.14 30.77
CA GLY A 63 -11.69 -4.22 31.90
C GLY A 63 -10.48 -4.34 32.85
N GLN A 64 -9.89 -5.53 32.97
CA GLN A 64 -8.67 -5.77 33.76
C GLN A 64 -7.40 -5.51 32.93
N GLY A 65 -7.43 -5.80 31.63
CA GLY A 65 -6.28 -5.71 30.73
C GLY A 65 -5.90 -4.32 30.25
N ARG A 66 -6.77 -3.31 30.40
CA ARG A 66 -6.54 -1.92 29.93
C ARG A 66 -5.25 -1.25 30.40
N GLN A 67 -4.63 -1.73 31.48
CA GLN A 67 -3.38 -1.20 32.04
C GLN A 67 -2.24 -2.21 31.96
N ASP A 68 -2.40 -3.30 31.19
CA ASP A 68 -1.40 -4.34 31.00
C ASP A 68 -0.87 -4.29 29.54
N PRO A 69 0.40 -3.88 29.34
CA PRO A 69 0.98 -3.82 27.99
C PRO A 69 1.02 -5.20 27.31
N LEU A 70 1.20 -6.30 28.07
CA LEU A 70 1.24 -7.65 27.49
C LEU A 70 -0.14 -8.15 27.05
N TRP A 71 -1.21 -7.65 27.67
CA TRP A 71 -2.57 -7.94 27.20
C TRP A 71 -2.83 -7.27 25.86
N HIS A 72 -2.48 -5.99 25.74
CA HIS A 72 -2.56 -5.23 24.49
C HIS A 72 -1.68 -5.83 23.39
N PHE A 73 -0.44 -6.21 23.70
CA PHE A 73 0.45 -6.89 22.75
C PHE A 73 -0.15 -8.19 22.23
N ARG A 74 -0.71 -9.04 23.11
CA ARG A 74 -1.33 -10.32 22.69
C ARG A 74 -2.58 -10.10 21.84
N LEU A 75 -3.35 -9.05 22.13
CA LEU A 75 -4.53 -8.69 21.36
C LEU A 75 -4.13 -8.17 19.98
N GLY A 76 -3.14 -7.27 19.92
CA GLY A 76 -2.56 -6.76 18.68
C GLY A 76 -1.96 -7.87 17.82
N TYR A 77 -1.23 -8.80 18.43
CA TYR A 77 -0.67 -9.96 17.73
C TYR A 77 -1.77 -10.80 17.08
N ALA A 78 -2.85 -11.08 17.81
CA ALA A 78 -3.98 -11.80 17.25
C ALA A 78 -4.62 -11.02 16.09
N TYR A 79 -4.90 -9.71 16.25
CA TYR A 79 -5.47 -8.89 15.18
C TYR A 79 -4.58 -8.82 13.93
N TYR A 80 -3.25 -8.73 14.10
CA TYR A 80 -2.31 -8.69 12.99
C TYR A 80 -2.40 -9.92 12.11
N TYR A 81 -2.37 -11.13 12.69
CA TYR A 81 -2.48 -12.37 11.91
C TYR A 81 -3.89 -12.65 11.40
N LEU A 82 -4.90 -11.98 11.97
CA LEU A 82 -6.26 -11.91 11.42
C LEU A 82 -6.41 -10.89 10.29
N LYS A 83 -5.33 -10.21 9.89
CA LYS A 83 -5.33 -9.11 8.91
C LYS A 83 -6.25 -7.94 9.29
N ARG A 84 -6.55 -7.79 10.59
CA ARG A 84 -7.32 -6.69 11.18
C ARG A 84 -6.38 -5.58 11.59
N TYR A 85 -5.68 -5.01 10.61
CA TYR A 85 -4.49 -4.18 10.87
C TYR A 85 -4.79 -2.89 11.61
N ASP A 86 -5.92 -2.22 11.35
CA ASP A 86 -6.33 -1.02 12.12
C ASP A 86 -6.46 -1.32 13.62
N GLU A 87 -7.06 -2.47 13.95
CA GLU A 87 -7.24 -2.90 15.33
C GLU A 87 -5.91 -3.33 15.97
N ALA A 88 -5.02 -3.93 15.17
CA ALA A 88 -3.65 -4.22 15.58
C ALA A 88 -2.87 -2.92 15.86
N VAL A 89 -2.97 -1.89 15.00
CA VAL A 89 -2.34 -0.57 15.20
C VAL A 89 -2.82 0.05 16.52
N HIS A 90 -4.12 -0.01 16.81
CA HIS A 90 -4.66 0.48 18.08
C HIS A 90 -4.10 -0.29 19.28
N ALA A 91 -4.15 -1.62 19.26
CA ALA A 91 -3.70 -2.46 20.37
C ALA A 91 -2.19 -2.32 20.62
N PHE A 92 -1.35 -2.38 19.59
CA PHE A 92 0.08 -2.17 19.74
C PHE A 92 0.43 -0.73 20.14
N GLY A 93 -0.33 0.26 19.65
CA GLY A 93 -0.19 1.65 20.08
C GLY A 93 -0.51 1.86 21.56
N ASP A 94 -1.47 1.14 22.11
CA ASP A 94 -1.76 1.16 23.54
C ASP A 94 -0.73 0.37 24.37
N ALA A 95 -0.16 -0.72 23.83
CA ALA A 95 0.97 -1.41 24.43
C ALA A 95 2.20 -0.49 24.55
N ASP A 96 2.58 0.22 23.48
CA ASP A 96 3.72 1.15 23.47
C ASP A 96 3.51 2.35 24.42
N LYS A 97 2.28 2.85 24.57
CA LYS A 97 1.99 3.89 25.57
C LYS A 97 2.24 3.42 27.01
N LEU A 98 1.98 2.15 27.29
CA LEU A 98 2.12 1.56 28.63
C LEU A 98 3.54 1.07 28.93
N ASP A 99 4.25 0.59 27.92
CA ASP A 99 5.66 0.16 27.99
C ASP A 99 6.46 0.69 26.78
N PRO A 100 6.85 1.97 26.80
CA PRO A 100 7.46 2.61 25.64
C PRO A 100 8.84 2.02 25.30
N GLY A 101 9.06 1.73 24.02
CA GLY A 101 10.36 1.29 23.52
C GLY A 101 10.61 -0.23 23.60
N ASP A 102 9.56 -1.03 23.84
CA ASP A 102 9.62 -2.47 23.63
C ASP A 102 9.84 -2.79 22.13
N PRO A 103 10.94 -3.46 21.74
CA PRO A 103 11.28 -3.69 20.34
C PRO A 103 10.21 -4.49 19.58
N ASP A 104 9.69 -5.56 20.19
CA ASP A 104 8.68 -6.42 19.55
C ASP A 104 7.40 -5.62 19.27
N THR A 105 6.95 -4.79 20.22
CA THR A 105 5.78 -3.93 20.06
C THR A 105 5.96 -2.92 18.93
N LEU A 106 7.14 -2.26 18.85
CA LEU A 106 7.43 -1.28 17.81
C LEU A 106 7.50 -1.91 16.41
N ASP A 107 8.09 -3.11 16.30
CA ASP A 107 8.18 -3.86 15.05
C ASP A 107 6.79 -4.23 14.53
N PHE A 108 5.93 -4.78 15.40
CA PHE A 108 4.56 -5.13 15.02
C PHE A 108 3.68 -3.91 14.78
N LEU A 109 3.84 -2.81 15.54
CA LEU A 109 3.11 -1.57 15.32
C LEU A 109 3.44 -0.96 13.95
N THR A 110 4.74 -0.92 13.62
CA THR A 110 5.22 -0.42 12.32
C THR A 110 4.69 -1.26 11.18
N SER A 111 4.80 -2.59 11.29
CA SER A 111 4.25 -3.53 10.30
C SER A 111 2.74 -3.35 10.15
N SER A 112 2.00 -3.26 11.26
CA SER A 112 0.54 -3.07 11.24
C SER A 112 0.13 -1.77 10.56
N ARG A 113 0.86 -0.66 10.77
CA ARG A 113 0.57 0.62 10.08
C ARG A 113 0.80 0.53 8.58
N GLN A 114 1.87 -0.14 8.16
CA GLN A 114 2.16 -0.34 6.74
C GLN A 114 1.06 -1.17 6.08
N GLU A 115 0.68 -2.29 6.69
CA GLU A 115 -0.36 -3.17 6.15
C GLU A 115 -1.76 -2.53 6.18
N ALA A 116 -2.09 -1.76 7.22
CA ALA A 116 -3.33 -0.96 7.26
C ALA A 116 -3.36 0.07 6.11
N GLY A 117 -2.25 0.79 5.89
CA GLY A 117 -2.13 1.75 4.79
C GLY A 117 -2.33 1.10 3.42
N LYS A 118 -1.71 -0.07 3.19
CA LYS A 118 -1.93 -0.86 1.96
C LYS A 118 -3.39 -1.24 1.78
N GLN A 119 -4.05 -1.75 2.84
CA GLN A 119 -5.48 -2.09 2.79
C GLN A 119 -6.35 -0.87 2.48
N HIS A 120 -6.07 0.30 3.06
CA HIS A 120 -6.83 1.52 2.76
C HIS A 120 -6.63 1.99 1.32
N SER A 121 -5.40 1.94 0.81
CA SER A 121 -5.10 2.23 -0.61
C SER A 121 -5.84 1.28 -1.54
N GLN A 122 -5.87 -0.02 -1.22
CA GLN A 122 -6.60 -1.03 -1.99
C GLN A 122 -8.11 -0.78 -1.99
N VAL A 123 -8.71 -0.53 -0.83
CA VAL A 123 -10.15 -0.21 -0.74
C VAL A 123 -10.48 1.01 -1.59
N THR A 124 -9.58 2.01 -1.60
CA THR A 124 -9.73 3.21 -2.43
C THR A 124 -9.62 2.88 -3.92
N ARG A 125 -8.63 2.06 -4.31
CA ARG A 125 -8.45 1.56 -5.68
C ARG A 125 -9.66 0.75 -6.15
N SER A 126 -10.09 -0.25 -5.39
CA SER A 126 -11.26 -1.09 -5.72
C SER A 126 -12.54 -0.27 -5.89
N LYS A 127 -12.77 0.76 -5.06
CA LYS A 127 -13.90 1.69 -5.23
C LYS A 127 -13.82 2.51 -6.53
N ARG A 128 -12.61 2.86 -6.98
CA ARG A 128 -12.39 3.66 -8.18
C ARG A 128 -12.55 2.85 -9.47
N VAL A 129 -12.36 1.54 -9.38
CA VAL A 129 -12.17 0.65 -10.52
C VAL A 129 -13.39 -0.25 -10.76
N LYS A 130 -14.18 -0.58 -9.72
CA LYS A 130 -15.40 -1.37 -9.89
C LYS A 130 -16.49 -0.60 -10.66
N PRO A 131 -16.94 -1.09 -11.81
CA PRO A 131 -18.09 -0.51 -12.48
C PRO A 131 -19.40 -0.88 -11.75
N ASP A 132 -20.36 0.05 -11.71
CA ASP A 132 -21.71 -0.12 -11.11
C ASP A 132 -22.51 -1.33 -11.67
N ASN A 133 -22.04 -1.95 -12.76
CA ASN A 133 -22.75 -2.97 -13.54
C ASN A 133 -22.51 -4.43 -13.10
N ALA A 134 -21.75 -4.70 -12.04
CA ALA A 134 -21.55 -6.08 -11.53
C ALA A 134 -22.85 -6.75 -11.02
N SER A 135 -23.98 -6.03 -11.01
CA SER A 135 -25.31 -6.48 -10.59
C SER A 135 -26.36 -6.53 -11.73
N GLY A 136 -25.95 -6.36 -12.99
CA GLY A 136 -26.84 -6.33 -14.15
C GLY A 136 -27.61 -7.64 -14.36
N THR A 137 -28.80 -7.75 -13.76
CA THR A 137 -29.78 -8.84 -13.97
C THR A 137 -30.64 -8.65 -15.23
N GLY A 138 -30.35 -7.61 -16.02
CA GLY A 138 -31.09 -7.30 -17.24
C GLY A 138 -30.64 -8.19 -18.40
N THR A 139 -31.53 -9.00 -18.94
CA THR A 139 -31.35 -9.60 -20.26
C THR A 139 -31.18 -8.45 -21.27
N PRO A 140 -30.05 -8.32 -21.98
CA PRO A 140 -29.86 -7.23 -22.93
C PRO A 140 -30.95 -7.29 -24.01
N ALA A 141 -31.50 -6.13 -24.38
CA ALA A 141 -32.37 -6.04 -25.54
C ALA A 141 -31.58 -6.43 -26.80
N ASP A 142 -32.03 -7.47 -27.50
CA ASP A 142 -31.54 -7.98 -28.80
C ASP A 142 -30.10 -7.58 -29.20
N GLY A 143 -29.11 -8.27 -28.62
CA GLY A 143 -27.76 -8.39 -29.20
C GLY A 143 -26.69 -7.37 -28.77
N ASP A 144 -27.02 -6.38 -27.94
CA ASP A 144 -26.01 -5.46 -27.38
C ASP A 144 -25.56 -5.92 -25.98
N PHE A 145 -24.58 -6.84 -25.93
CA PHE A 145 -24.04 -7.39 -24.68
C PHE A 145 -23.02 -6.46 -24.00
N PHE A 146 -22.30 -5.67 -24.80
CA PHE A 146 -21.07 -5.00 -24.36
C PHE A 146 -21.21 -3.48 -24.28
N GLY A 147 -22.34 -2.91 -24.71
CA GLY A 147 -22.61 -1.48 -24.66
C GLY A 147 -21.66 -0.70 -25.55
N GLN A 148 -20.81 0.15 -24.94
CA GLN A 148 -19.92 1.08 -25.66
C GLN A 148 -18.48 0.57 -25.87
N ILE A 149 -18.19 -0.72 -25.63
CA ILE A 149 -16.84 -1.26 -25.83
C ILE A 149 -16.41 -1.17 -27.30
N ASP A 150 -15.28 -0.50 -27.55
CA ASP A 150 -14.63 -0.47 -28.87
C ASP A 150 -13.64 -1.64 -29.01
N PHE A 151 -14.11 -2.74 -29.58
CA PHE A 151 -13.29 -3.93 -29.81
C PHE A 151 -12.10 -3.71 -30.76
N THR A 152 -12.01 -2.58 -31.48
CA THR A 152 -10.83 -2.29 -32.33
C THR A 152 -9.60 -1.92 -31.51
N ARG A 153 -9.78 -1.51 -30.25
CA ARG A 153 -8.71 -1.14 -29.32
C ARG A 153 -8.61 -2.08 -28.11
N PHE A 154 -9.45 -3.11 -28.09
CA PHE A 154 -9.53 -4.06 -26.98
C PHE A 154 -8.37 -5.07 -27.00
N TRP A 155 -7.89 -5.45 -28.18
CA TRP A 155 -6.90 -6.53 -28.36
C TRP A 155 -5.48 -5.99 -28.61
N ASP A 156 -4.49 -6.57 -27.93
CA ASP A 156 -3.07 -6.50 -28.29
C ASP A 156 -2.73 -7.64 -29.28
N ASP A 157 -2.82 -7.31 -30.55
CA ASP A 157 -2.59 -8.20 -31.69
C ASP A 157 -1.09 -8.37 -32.02
N SER A 158 -0.27 -8.61 -30.99
CA SER A 158 1.15 -8.93 -31.15
C SER A 158 1.35 -10.19 -32.01
N ASP A 159 2.55 -10.34 -32.59
CA ASP A 159 2.89 -11.54 -33.39
C ASP A 159 2.70 -12.84 -32.58
N TYR A 160 2.94 -12.78 -31.27
CA TYR A 160 2.68 -13.87 -30.35
C TYR A 160 1.18 -14.16 -30.21
N ALA A 161 0.36 -13.14 -29.91
CA ALA A 161 -1.09 -13.30 -29.78
C ALA A 161 -1.70 -13.92 -31.05
N ARG A 162 -1.35 -13.39 -32.22
CA ARG A 162 -1.82 -13.91 -33.52
C ARG A 162 -1.42 -15.36 -33.76
N LYS A 163 -0.23 -15.76 -33.30
CA LYS A 163 0.28 -17.12 -33.45
C LYS A 163 -0.43 -18.09 -32.51
N GLU A 164 -0.54 -17.75 -31.23
CA GLU A 164 -0.89 -18.69 -30.17
C GLU A 164 -2.38 -18.68 -29.78
N TYR A 165 -3.10 -17.58 -30.01
CA TYR A 165 -4.51 -17.40 -29.58
C TYR A 165 -5.46 -17.21 -30.77
N VAL A 166 -5.15 -16.26 -31.65
CA VAL A 166 -6.14 -15.75 -32.62
C VAL A 166 -6.44 -16.78 -33.70
N SER A 167 -7.71 -17.16 -33.82
CA SER A 167 -8.25 -18.01 -34.89
C SER A 167 -9.15 -17.23 -35.85
N GLU A 168 -9.52 -17.85 -36.96
CA GLU A 168 -10.59 -17.32 -37.81
C GLU A 168 -11.93 -17.28 -37.03
N PRO A 169 -12.83 -16.32 -37.32
CA PRO A 169 -14.14 -16.25 -36.69
C PRO A 169 -14.90 -17.58 -36.77
N PRO A 170 -15.48 -18.07 -35.67
CA PRO A 170 -16.09 -19.39 -35.62
C PRO A 170 -17.46 -19.37 -36.32
N ILE A 171 -17.69 -20.39 -37.15
CA ILE A 171 -18.99 -20.66 -37.77
C ILE A 171 -19.85 -21.54 -36.86
N ASP A 172 -21.16 -21.57 -37.09
CA ASP A 172 -22.12 -22.25 -36.22
C ASP A 172 -21.84 -23.76 -36.10
N GLU A 173 -21.34 -24.41 -37.16
CA GLU A 173 -20.94 -25.82 -37.12
C GLU A 173 -19.74 -26.06 -36.19
N LEU A 174 -18.77 -25.15 -36.16
CA LEU A 174 -17.61 -25.24 -35.26
C LEU A 174 -18.05 -25.03 -33.82
N ILE A 175 -18.89 -24.02 -33.57
CA ILE A 175 -19.43 -23.72 -32.24
C ILE A 175 -20.17 -24.94 -31.67
N ALA A 176 -21.11 -25.51 -32.43
CA ALA A 176 -21.88 -26.67 -31.99
C ALA A 176 -20.99 -27.88 -31.68
N SER A 177 -19.94 -28.08 -32.47
CA SER A 177 -18.98 -29.17 -32.26
C SER A 177 -18.11 -28.95 -31.01
N ILE A 178 -17.73 -27.71 -30.69
CA ILE A 178 -16.98 -27.38 -29.47
C ILE A 178 -17.86 -27.53 -28.23
N GLU A 179 -19.11 -27.07 -28.29
CA GLU A 179 -20.08 -27.28 -27.19
C GLU A 179 -20.37 -28.76 -26.92
N GLU A 180 -20.45 -29.59 -27.97
CA GLU A 180 -20.62 -31.04 -27.82
C GLU A 180 -19.41 -31.69 -27.12
N GLU A 181 -18.20 -31.24 -27.45
CA GLU A 181 -16.95 -31.75 -26.87
C GLU A 181 -16.78 -31.33 -25.41
N LEU A 182 -17.05 -30.06 -25.09
CA LEU A 182 -16.99 -29.54 -23.73
C LEU A 182 -18.16 -30.01 -22.86
N GLY A 183 -19.30 -30.32 -23.47
CA GLY A 183 -20.53 -30.69 -22.76
C GLY A 183 -21.29 -29.53 -22.12
N TYR A 184 -20.97 -28.28 -22.52
CA TYR A 184 -21.59 -27.04 -22.02
C TYR A 184 -21.99 -26.14 -23.20
N LYS A 185 -23.10 -25.42 -23.06
CA LYS A 185 -23.47 -24.32 -23.97
C LYS A 185 -22.69 -23.07 -23.65
N LEU A 186 -22.04 -22.48 -24.65
CA LEU A 186 -21.27 -21.27 -24.46
C LEU A 186 -22.20 -20.05 -24.32
N PRO A 187 -21.84 -19.05 -23.50
CA PRO A 187 -22.62 -17.82 -23.35
C PRO A 187 -22.80 -17.11 -24.70
N ALA A 188 -23.98 -16.54 -24.92
CA ALA A 188 -24.27 -15.82 -26.17
C ALA A 188 -23.31 -14.62 -26.38
N SER A 189 -22.96 -13.94 -25.29
CA SER A 189 -21.97 -12.85 -25.26
C SER A 189 -20.58 -13.32 -25.67
N TYR A 190 -20.16 -14.50 -25.21
CA TYR A 190 -18.88 -15.12 -25.59
C TYR A 190 -18.83 -15.40 -27.08
N ILE A 191 -19.85 -16.08 -27.61
CA ILE A 191 -19.95 -16.38 -29.05
C ILE A 191 -19.94 -15.10 -29.88
N ALA A 192 -20.68 -14.07 -29.46
CA ALA A 192 -20.75 -12.81 -30.17
C ALA A 192 -19.38 -12.11 -30.26
N MET A 193 -18.63 -12.09 -29.16
CA MET A 193 -17.27 -11.54 -29.14
C MET A 193 -16.31 -12.35 -30.02
N MET A 194 -16.36 -13.68 -29.94
CA MET A 194 -15.49 -14.56 -30.73
C MET A 194 -15.77 -14.50 -32.23
N LYS A 195 -17.01 -14.17 -32.64
CA LYS A 195 -17.36 -13.87 -34.04
C LYS A 195 -16.77 -12.55 -34.56
N ILE A 196 -16.39 -11.64 -33.66
CA ILE A 196 -15.69 -10.40 -34.01
C ILE A 196 -14.17 -10.66 -34.05
N HIS A 197 -13.64 -11.31 -33.01
CA HIS A 197 -12.22 -11.64 -32.87
C HIS A 197 -12.07 -12.90 -32.00
N ASN A 198 -11.62 -14.01 -32.60
CA ASN A 198 -11.72 -15.35 -32.02
C ASN A 198 -10.49 -15.72 -31.17
N GLY A 199 -10.47 -15.18 -29.95
CA GLY A 199 -9.40 -15.36 -28.97
C GLY A 199 -8.26 -14.36 -29.18
N GLY A 200 -7.53 -14.03 -28.12
CA GLY A 200 -6.47 -13.03 -28.18
C GLY A 200 -6.03 -12.55 -26.81
N ILE A 201 -5.11 -11.59 -26.79
CA ILE A 201 -4.65 -10.92 -25.57
C ILE A 201 -5.35 -9.56 -25.48
N PRO A 202 -6.11 -9.27 -24.43
CA PRO A 202 -6.68 -7.94 -24.26
C PRO A 202 -5.61 -6.92 -23.82
N VAL A 203 -5.81 -5.65 -24.15
CA VAL A 203 -5.00 -4.53 -23.62
C VAL A 203 -5.28 -4.31 -22.13
N GLN A 204 -6.51 -4.61 -21.70
CA GLN A 204 -6.92 -4.59 -20.30
C GLN A 204 -6.93 -6.02 -19.76
N THR A 205 -5.96 -6.34 -18.90
CA THR A 205 -5.68 -7.72 -18.47
C THR A 205 -6.06 -7.99 -17.01
N CYS A 206 -6.37 -6.96 -16.22
CA CYS A 206 -6.64 -7.12 -14.80
C CYS A 206 -8.13 -7.04 -14.48
N PHE A 207 -8.60 -7.83 -13.52
CA PHE A 207 -9.97 -7.76 -13.01
C PHE A 207 -9.95 -7.54 -11.48
N PRO A 208 -10.61 -6.49 -10.93
CA PRO A 208 -10.62 -6.23 -9.49
C PRO A 208 -11.41 -7.30 -8.71
N THR A 209 -10.92 -7.69 -7.54
CA THR A 209 -11.62 -8.58 -6.59
C THR A 209 -11.50 -8.04 -5.16
N ASP A 210 -12.49 -8.34 -4.32
CA ASP A 210 -12.39 -8.06 -2.87
C ASP A 210 -11.64 -9.18 -2.11
N ASP A 211 -11.53 -10.35 -2.74
CA ASP A 211 -10.86 -11.51 -2.18
C ASP A 211 -9.42 -11.61 -2.73
N ALA A 212 -8.45 -11.71 -1.83
CA ALA A 212 -7.06 -11.95 -2.19
C ALA A 212 -6.84 -13.32 -2.86
N THR A 213 -5.94 -13.32 -3.83
CA THR A 213 -5.36 -14.49 -4.53
C THR A 213 -4.05 -14.90 -3.87
N SER A 214 -3.37 -15.93 -4.39
CA SER A 214 -2.03 -16.32 -3.91
C SER A 214 -0.96 -15.23 -4.10
N TRP A 215 -1.16 -14.31 -5.04
CA TRP A 215 -0.13 -13.37 -5.51
C TRP A 215 -0.54 -11.90 -5.47
N ALA A 216 -1.84 -11.59 -5.41
CA ALA A 216 -2.36 -10.22 -5.30
C ALA A 216 -3.50 -10.14 -4.28
N GLU A 217 -3.60 -8.98 -3.63
CA GLU A 217 -4.59 -8.79 -2.56
C GLU A 217 -5.96 -8.38 -3.09
N ASP A 218 -6.04 -7.79 -4.29
CA ASP A 218 -7.24 -7.08 -4.75
C ASP A 218 -7.56 -7.23 -6.25
N HIS A 219 -6.86 -8.10 -6.97
CA HIS A 219 -7.13 -8.36 -8.39
C HIS A 219 -6.66 -9.74 -8.86
N ILE A 220 -7.17 -10.17 -10.01
CA ILE A 220 -6.59 -11.21 -10.84
C ILE A 220 -6.06 -10.59 -12.13
N SER A 221 -5.23 -11.33 -12.86
CA SER A 221 -4.73 -10.96 -14.18
C SER A 221 -4.87 -12.13 -15.15
N ILE A 222 -5.22 -11.82 -16.39
CA ILE A 222 -5.30 -12.79 -17.50
C ILE A 222 -4.20 -12.51 -18.52
N SER A 223 -3.64 -13.58 -19.08
CA SER A 223 -2.69 -13.50 -20.20
C SER A 223 -3.41 -13.45 -21.55
N GLY A 224 -4.58 -14.07 -21.65
CA GLY A 224 -5.38 -14.07 -22.86
C GLY A 224 -6.74 -14.73 -22.68
N ILE A 225 -7.61 -14.50 -23.67
CA ILE A 225 -8.94 -15.08 -23.75
C ILE A 225 -8.91 -16.16 -24.85
N LEU A 226 -9.36 -17.37 -24.51
CA LEU A 226 -9.29 -18.53 -25.39
C LEU A 226 -10.31 -18.41 -26.55
N GLY A 227 -9.87 -18.65 -27.78
CA GLY A 227 -10.77 -18.70 -28.92
C GLY A 227 -11.63 -19.98 -28.94
N ILE A 228 -12.80 -19.93 -29.58
CA ILE A 228 -13.60 -21.13 -29.92
C ILE A 228 -12.87 -21.88 -31.03
N GLY A 229 -12.26 -23.01 -30.69
CA GLY A 229 -11.51 -23.83 -31.63
C GLY A 229 -10.65 -24.90 -30.96
N ARG A 230 -9.79 -25.53 -31.77
CA ARG A 230 -8.90 -26.63 -31.37
C ARG A 230 -7.48 -26.52 -31.92
N GLU A 231 -7.26 -25.60 -32.88
CA GLU A 231 -6.02 -25.56 -33.65
C GLU A 231 -4.93 -24.75 -32.96
N LYS A 232 -5.34 -23.71 -32.23
CA LYS A 232 -4.44 -22.83 -31.48
C LYS A 232 -4.15 -23.45 -30.11
N ALA A 233 -2.92 -23.26 -29.63
CA ALA A 233 -2.52 -23.75 -28.31
C ALA A 233 -3.47 -23.24 -27.22
N TYR A 234 -3.80 -21.93 -27.27
CA TYR A 234 -4.77 -21.28 -26.39
C TYR A 234 -6.13 -21.08 -27.08
N SER A 235 -6.77 -22.20 -27.38
CA SER A 235 -8.20 -22.26 -27.74
C SER A 235 -8.94 -23.21 -26.80
N LEU A 236 -10.26 -23.12 -26.72
CA LEU A 236 -11.07 -23.86 -25.74
C LEU A 236 -10.76 -25.37 -25.70
N CYS A 237 -10.51 -25.98 -26.86
CA CYS A 237 -10.13 -27.39 -27.01
C CYS A 237 -8.72 -27.54 -27.61
N GLY A 238 -7.85 -26.54 -27.42
CA GLY A 238 -6.45 -26.55 -27.83
C GLY A 238 -5.54 -27.30 -26.85
N GLU A 239 -4.23 -27.25 -27.10
CA GLU A 239 -3.21 -27.91 -26.27
C GLU A 239 -3.28 -27.51 -24.79
N PHE A 240 -3.54 -26.23 -24.51
CA PHE A 240 -3.70 -25.68 -23.16
C PHE A 240 -5.15 -25.25 -22.89
N GLY A 241 -6.11 -25.89 -23.56
CA GLY A 241 -7.54 -25.61 -23.43
C GLY A 241 -8.18 -26.19 -22.17
N SER A 242 -9.50 -26.02 -22.07
CA SER A 242 -10.28 -26.46 -20.90
C SER A 242 -10.14 -27.95 -20.57
N PRO A 243 -10.17 -28.90 -21.53
CA PRO A 243 -9.98 -30.32 -21.21
C PRO A 243 -8.61 -30.59 -20.57
N PHE A 244 -7.53 -29.99 -21.10
CA PHE A 244 -6.19 -30.16 -20.56
C PHE A 244 -6.09 -29.65 -19.10
N MET A 245 -6.61 -28.46 -18.83
CA MET A 245 -6.56 -27.91 -17.46
C MET A 245 -7.37 -28.76 -16.47
N ILE A 246 -8.51 -29.29 -16.88
CA ILE A 246 -9.34 -30.13 -16.00
C ILE A 246 -8.70 -31.52 -15.81
N GLU A 247 -8.32 -32.19 -16.90
CA GLU A 247 -7.90 -33.60 -16.86
C GLU A 247 -6.45 -33.77 -16.39
N GLU A 248 -5.53 -32.90 -16.83
CA GLU A 248 -4.10 -33.03 -16.57
C GLU A 248 -3.66 -32.18 -15.37
N TRP A 249 -4.22 -30.97 -15.22
CA TRP A 249 -3.91 -30.08 -14.09
C TRP A 249 -4.84 -30.24 -12.89
N GLY A 250 -5.96 -30.95 -13.03
CA GLY A 250 -6.85 -31.27 -11.91
C GLY A 250 -7.77 -30.13 -11.48
N TYR A 251 -7.97 -29.12 -12.33
CA TYR A 251 -8.97 -28.09 -12.09
C TYR A 251 -10.38 -28.68 -12.02
N PRO A 252 -11.31 -28.07 -11.26
CA PRO A 252 -12.63 -28.64 -11.03
C PRO A 252 -13.43 -28.74 -12.34
N ASP A 253 -14.00 -29.92 -12.61
CA ASP A 253 -14.95 -30.15 -13.72
C ASP A 253 -16.34 -29.59 -13.37
N ILE A 254 -16.43 -28.26 -13.37
CA ILE A 254 -17.63 -27.48 -13.04
C ILE A 254 -18.06 -26.53 -14.17
N GLY A 255 -17.31 -26.54 -15.28
CA GLY A 255 -17.54 -25.65 -16.40
C GLY A 255 -16.38 -25.59 -17.39
N VAL A 256 -16.13 -24.39 -17.94
CA VAL A 256 -15.20 -24.21 -19.08
C VAL A 256 -14.14 -23.19 -18.74
N VAL A 257 -12.86 -23.54 -18.89
CA VAL A 257 -11.74 -22.60 -18.80
C VAL A 257 -11.74 -21.68 -20.03
N ILE A 258 -11.73 -20.37 -19.80
CA ILE A 258 -11.84 -19.35 -20.85
C ILE A 258 -10.68 -18.35 -20.90
N CYS A 259 -9.88 -18.25 -19.84
CA CYS A 259 -8.63 -17.45 -19.86
C CYS A 259 -7.51 -18.23 -19.17
N ASP A 260 -6.31 -18.10 -19.71
CA ASP A 260 -5.08 -18.40 -18.99
C ASP A 260 -4.58 -17.16 -18.25
N CYS A 261 -3.74 -17.38 -17.24
CA CYS A 261 -3.22 -16.33 -16.37
C CYS A 261 -1.67 -16.32 -16.41
N PRO A 262 -1.01 -15.21 -16.00
CA PRO A 262 0.45 -15.07 -16.10
C PRO A 262 1.25 -16.11 -15.29
N SER A 263 0.60 -16.84 -14.39
CA SER A 263 1.19 -17.86 -13.52
C SER A 263 1.63 -19.14 -14.25
N ALA A 264 1.47 -19.23 -15.58
CA ALA A 264 1.74 -20.44 -16.36
C ALA A 264 0.90 -21.66 -15.93
N GLY A 265 -0.37 -21.41 -15.61
CA GLY A 265 -1.37 -22.46 -15.35
C GLY A 265 -1.64 -22.77 -13.87
N HIS A 266 -0.97 -22.08 -12.94
CA HIS A 266 -1.25 -22.16 -11.50
C HIS A 266 -2.55 -21.45 -11.09
N ASP A 267 -3.13 -20.66 -11.98
CA ASP A 267 -4.49 -20.17 -11.89
C ASP A 267 -5.16 -20.00 -13.27
N VAL A 268 -6.50 -20.01 -13.28
CA VAL A 268 -7.33 -19.88 -14.49
C VAL A 268 -8.61 -19.10 -14.23
N VAL A 269 -9.21 -18.57 -15.30
CA VAL A 269 -10.59 -18.03 -15.27
C VAL A 269 -11.53 -19.00 -15.97
N MET A 270 -12.65 -19.32 -15.33
CA MET A 270 -13.62 -20.30 -15.79
C MET A 270 -15.04 -19.72 -15.83
N LEU A 271 -15.84 -20.25 -16.75
CA LEU A 271 -17.30 -20.17 -16.71
C LEU A 271 -17.82 -21.23 -15.73
N ASP A 272 -18.55 -20.83 -14.70
CA ASP A 272 -19.10 -21.69 -13.65
C ASP A 272 -20.58 -22.03 -13.91
N TYR A 273 -20.87 -23.31 -14.15
CA TYR A 273 -22.21 -23.80 -14.46
C TYR A 273 -22.90 -24.49 -13.28
N ARG A 274 -22.32 -24.48 -12.07
CA ARG A 274 -22.88 -25.19 -10.90
C ARG A 274 -24.33 -24.78 -10.60
N GLU A 275 -24.63 -23.49 -10.71
CA GLU A 275 -25.96 -22.94 -10.38
C GLU A 275 -26.92 -22.93 -11.58
N CYS A 276 -26.43 -22.63 -12.78
CA CYS A 276 -27.29 -22.45 -13.97
C CYS A 276 -27.50 -23.72 -14.79
N GLY A 277 -26.69 -24.77 -14.56
CA GLY A 277 -26.69 -26.01 -15.33
C GLY A 277 -26.08 -25.85 -16.72
N ARG A 278 -25.82 -26.96 -17.41
CA ARG A 278 -25.01 -27.02 -18.65
C ARG A 278 -25.50 -26.17 -19.82
N ASP A 279 -26.76 -25.74 -19.81
CA ASP A 279 -27.39 -24.94 -20.86
C ASP A 279 -27.71 -23.49 -20.42
N GLY A 280 -27.39 -23.12 -19.17
CA GLY A 280 -27.71 -21.81 -18.59
C GLY A 280 -26.65 -20.74 -18.86
N GLU A 281 -26.91 -19.50 -18.39
CA GLU A 281 -25.91 -18.42 -18.40
C GLU A 281 -24.98 -18.58 -17.17
N PRO A 282 -23.69 -18.94 -17.35
CA PRO A 282 -22.77 -19.16 -16.25
C PRO A 282 -22.22 -17.86 -15.66
N ALA A 283 -21.85 -17.91 -14.39
CA ALA A 283 -21.00 -16.89 -13.78
C ALA A 283 -19.54 -17.04 -14.24
N VAL A 284 -18.70 -16.03 -13.98
CA VAL A 284 -17.26 -16.09 -14.21
C VAL A 284 -16.54 -16.14 -12.87
N ILE A 285 -15.63 -17.09 -12.74
CA ILE A 285 -14.84 -17.33 -11.53
C ILE A 285 -13.34 -17.41 -11.85
N HIS A 286 -12.52 -17.09 -10.87
CA HIS A 286 -11.09 -17.43 -10.82
C HIS A 286 -10.90 -18.66 -9.96
N VAL A 287 -9.97 -19.55 -10.35
CA VAL A 287 -9.60 -20.73 -9.58
C VAL A 287 -8.09 -20.74 -9.40
N ASP A 288 -7.63 -20.77 -8.15
CA ASP A 288 -6.23 -20.68 -7.75
C ASP A 288 -5.74 -22.03 -7.22
N GLN A 289 -4.87 -22.71 -7.99
CA GLN A 289 -4.36 -24.02 -7.63
C GLN A 289 -3.39 -23.98 -6.44
N GLU A 290 -2.64 -22.88 -6.27
CA GLU A 290 -1.72 -22.72 -5.13
C GLU A 290 -2.47 -22.52 -3.82
N ALA A 291 -3.71 -22.03 -3.90
CA ALA A 291 -4.64 -21.88 -2.78
C ALA A 291 -5.64 -23.06 -2.65
N ASP A 292 -5.23 -24.29 -2.99
CA ASP A 292 -6.06 -25.51 -2.93
C ASP A 292 -7.34 -25.40 -3.78
N TYR A 293 -7.19 -24.88 -5.00
CA TYR A 293 -8.29 -24.62 -5.95
C TYR A 293 -9.38 -23.71 -5.37
N LYS A 294 -8.97 -22.70 -4.58
CA LYS A 294 -9.89 -21.68 -4.06
C LYS A 294 -10.61 -21.03 -5.23
N ILE A 295 -11.94 -20.95 -5.11
CA ILE A 295 -12.81 -20.32 -6.10
C ILE A 295 -13.13 -18.90 -5.64
N THR A 296 -12.83 -17.92 -6.49
CA THR A 296 -13.15 -16.51 -6.30
C THR A 296 -14.17 -16.07 -7.34
N PHE A 297 -15.28 -15.47 -6.91
CA PHE A 297 -16.29 -14.94 -7.83
C PHE A 297 -15.78 -13.66 -8.49
N LEU A 298 -15.89 -13.56 -9.81
CA LEU A 298 -15.47 -12.37 -10.55
C LEU A 298 -16.69 -11.60 -11.08
N ALA A 299 -17.57 -12.26 -11.83
CA ALA A 299 -18.69 -11.59 -12.47
C ALA A 299 -19.90 -12.51 -12.64
N SER A 300 -21.09 -11.91 -12.74
CA SER A 300 -22.35 -12.64 -12.91
C SER A 300 -22.50 -13.32 -14.27
N ASN A 301 -21.75 -12.87 -15.28
CA ASN A 301 -21.71 -13.43 -16.63
C ASN A 301 -20.47 -12.93 -17.39
N PHE A 302 -20.22 -13.50 -18.57
CA PHE A 302 -19.05 -13.16 -19.38
C PHE A 302 -19.03 -11.69 -19.83
N ALA A 303 -20.17 -11.09 -20.18
CA ALA A 303 -20.21 -9.69 -20.59
C ALA A 303 -19.77 -8.74 -19.46
N ALA A 304 -20.26 -8.98 -18.24
CA ALA A 304 -19.85 -8.23 -17.06
C ALA A 304 -18.36 -8.43 -16.74
N PHE A 305 -17.82 -9.62 -16.95
CA PHE A 305 -16.38 -9.87 -16.80
C PHE A 305 -15.55 -9.01 -17.77
N ILE A 306 -15.89 -9.04 -19.07
CA ILE A 306 -15.19 -8.24 -20.09
C ILE A 306 -15.31 -6.74 -19.83
N GLN A 307 -16.47 -6.26 -19.35
CA GLN A 307 -16.68 -4.86 -18.99
C GLN A 307 -15.92 -4.41 -17.73
N GLY A 308 -15.55 -5.35 -16.85
CA GLY A 308 -14.81 -5.08 -15.62
C GLY A 308 -13.30 -5.20 -15.75
N LEU A 309 -12.78 -5.60 -16.92
CA LEU A 309 -11.34 -5.61 -17.17
C LEU A 309 -10.80 -4.17 -17.17
N VAL A 310 -9.62 -3.99 -16.56
CA VAL A 310 -8.91 -2.73 -16.49
C VAL A 310 -7.44 -2.91 -16.81
N HIS A 311 -6.76 -1.80 -17.10
CA HIS A 311 -5.34 -1.81 -17.41
C HIS A 311 -4.51 -2.05 -16.14
N GLU A 312 -3.38 -2.74 -16.26
CA GLU A 312 -2.50 -3.09 -15.14
C GLU A 312 -1.94 -1.85 -14.41
N ASP A 313 -1.75 -0.72 -15.11
CA ASP A 313 -1.33 0.58 -14.54
C ASP A 313 -2.18 1.04 -13.36
N VAL A 314 -3.44 0.61 -13.27
CA VAL A 314 -4.29 0.87 -12.10
C VAL A 314 -3.67 0.31 -10.81
N TYR A 315 -2.90 -0.76 -10.94
CA TYR A 315 -2.24 -1.47 -9.85
C TYR A 315 -0.77 -1.08 -9.68
N ASP A 316 -0.24 -0.17 -10.49
CA ASP A 316 1.12 0.35 -10.35
C ASP A 316 1.20 1.28 -9.12
N THR A 317 1.85 0.79 -8.05
CA THR A 317 2.06 1.54 -6.80
C THR A 317 3.36 2.36 -6.80
N SER A 318 4.13 2.35 -7.90
CA SER A 318 5.48 2.93 -7.92
C SER A 318 5.51 4.40 -7.48
N GLU A 319 4.51 5.20 -7.89
CA GLU A 319 4.43 6.60 -7.47
C GLU A 319 4.00 6.74 -6.01
N GLU A 320 3.06 5.92 -5.53
CA GLU A 320 2.65 5.92 -4.12
C GLU A 320 3.81 5.52 -3.20
N ASP A 321 4.55 4.47 -3.57
CA ASP A 321 5.73 3.98 -2.86
C ASP A 321 6.83 5.03 -2.83
N LYS A 322 7.03 5.75 -3.95
CA LYS A 322 7.96 6.88 -4.02
C LYS A 322 7.55 8.01 -3.09
N GLN A 323 6.27 8.39 -3.08
CA GLN A 323 5.78 9.47 -2.21
C GLN A 323 5.91 9.09 -0.72
N GLU A 324 5.64 7.84 -0.36
CA GLU A 324 5.86 7.34 0.99
C GLU A 324 7.35 7.34 1.36
N ALA A 325 8.22 6.91 0.45
CA ALA A 325 9.67 6.98 0.66
C ALA A 325 10.16 8.43 0.84
N LEU A 326 9.64 9.37 0.04
CA LEU A 326 9.93 10.81 0.18
C LEU A 326 9.47 11.34 1.53
N ARG A 327 8.27 10.95 1.99
CA ARG A 327 7.76 11.31 3.32
C ARG A 327 8.66 10.77 4.44
N LYS A 328 9.08 9.51 4.35
CA LYS A 328 9.99 8.87 5.31
C LYS A 328 11.32 9.62 5.41
N VAL A 329 11.95 9.95 4.28
CA VAL A 329 13.25 10.64 4.30
C VAL A 329 13.12 12.13 4.68
N ALA A 330 11.98 12.76 4.38
CA ALA A 330 11.73 14.14 4.77
C ALA A 330 11.48 14.29 6.27
N ALA A 331 10.56 13.50 6.84
CA ALA A 331 10.02 13.73 8.19
C ALA A 331 10.26 12.58 9.18
N GLY A 332 10.67 11.41 8.71
CA GLY A 332 10.86 10.24 9.58
C GLY A 332 11.87 10.53 10.70
N LYS A 333 11.53 10.10 11.92
CA LYS A 333 12.42 10.21 13.06
C LYS A 333 13.66 9.33 12.86
N PHE A 334 14.84 9.91 13.11
CA PHE A 334 16.09 9.16 13.11
C PHE A 334 16.11 8.12 14.22
N SER A 335 16.78 7.00 13.96
CA SER A 335 17.05 5.99 14.99
C SER A 335 17.78 6.63 16.19
N PRO A 336 17.61 6.09 17.41
CA PRO A 336 18.31 6.61 18.58
C PRO A 336 19.83 6.70 18.36
N LEU A 337 20.40 5.71 17.66
CA LEU A 337 21.82 5.70 17.31
C LEU A 337 22.16 6.82 16.32
N LEU A 338 21.44 6.95 15.19
CA LEU A 338 21.75 7.98 14.21
C LEU A 338 21.62 9.39 14.79
N ALA A 339 20.60 9.63 15.64
CA ALA A 339 20.42 10.88 16.36
C ALA A 339 21.58 11.16 17.34
N GLU A 340 22.01 10.15 18.11
CA GLU A 340 23.19 10.26 19.01
C GLU A 340 24.44 10.65 18.21
N LEU A 341 24.66 10.01 17.07
CA LEU A 341 25.83 10.26 16.22
C LEU A 341 25.81 11.68 15.63
N CYS A 342 24.66 12.14 15.13
CA CYS A 342 24.50 13.49 14.59
C CYS A 342 24.78 14.57 15.66
N ALA A 343 24.34 14.36 16.91
CA ALA A 343 24.53 15.31 18.00
C ALA A 343 26.00 15.48 18.46
N LYS A 344 26.90 14.60 18.03
CA LYS A 344 28.34 14.60 18.41
C LYS A 344 29.25 15.24 17.37
N VAL A 345 28.68 15.83 16.32
CA VAL A 345 29.42 16.40 15.19
C VAL A 345 29.13 17.89 15.07
N ASP A 346 30.19 18.66 14.84
CA ASP A 346 30.18 20.12 14.73
C ASP A 346 30.85 20.64 13.45
N GLU A 347 31.55 19.79 12.67
CA GLU A 347 32.18 20.20 11.42
C GLU A 347 31.18 20.47 10.29
N VAL A 348 29.97 19.94 10.40
CA VAL A 348 28.83 20.17 9.49
C VAL A 348 27.65 20.62 10.36
N GLU A 349 27.26 21.89 10.25
CA GLU A 349 26.33 22.53 11.19
C GLU A 349 24.93 21.90 11.13
N ARG A 350 24.49 21.48 9.94
CA ARG A 350 23.16 20.92 9.67
C ARG A 350 23.25 19.48 9.16
N ILE A 351 24.03 18.64 9.85
CA ILE A 351 24.28 17.26 9.41
C ILE A 351 22.99 16.44 9.21
N GLU A 352 21.96 16.64 10.03
CA GLU A 352 20.66 15.98 9.84
C GLU A 352 20.02 16.41 8.51
N HIS A 353 20.01 17.70 8.20
CA HIS A 353 19.49 18.21 6.92
C HIS A 353 20.28 17.65 5.72
N VAL A 354 21.60 17.51 5.85
CA VAL A 354 22.46 16.88 4.83
C VAL A 354 22.06 15.43 4.59
N ILE A 355 21.90 14.63 5.66
CA ILE A 355 21.45 13.24 5.56
C ILE A 355 20.10 13.17 4.84
N ARG A 356 19.12 13.98 5.25
CA ARG A 356 17.79 14.02 4.64
C ARG A 356 17.86 14.40 3.16
N THR A 357 18.71 15.36 2.80
CA THR A 357 18.90 15.79 1.40
C THR A 357 19.49 14.68 0.55
N ILE A 358 20.54 13.99 1.02
CA ILE A 358 21.13 12.87 0.30
C ILE A 358 20.09 11.77 0.10
N CYS A 359 19.36 11.40 1.16
CA CYS A 359 18.35 10.35 1.09
C CYS A 359 17.16 10.73 0.20
N THR A 360 16.74 12.01 0.19
CA THR A 360 15.72 12.52 -0.74
C THR A 360 16.15 12.34 -2.18
N GLN A 361 17.39 12.73 -2.52
CA GLN A 361 17.93 12.56 -3.87
C GLN A 361 18.03 11.08 -4.28
N ILE A 362 18.35 10.19 -3.34
CA ILE A 362 18.34 8.73 -3.58
C ILE A 362 16.93 8.27 -3.98
N VAL A 363 15.90 8.74 -3.27
CA VAL A 363 14.50 8.38 -3.59
C VAL A 363 14.05 8.99 -4.91
N GLU A 364 14.40 10.25 -5.20
CA GLU A 364 14.06 10.90 -6.47
C GLU A 364 14.66 10.18 -7.68
N GLU A 365 15.90 9.71 -7.56
CA GLU A 365 16.62 9.01 -8.63
C GLU A 365 16.16 7.57 -8.84
N LYS A 366 15.83 6.86 -7.75
CA LYS A 366 15.51 5.42 -7.80
C LYS A 366 14.01 5.13 -7.80
N GLY A 367 13.19 6.06 -7.31
CA GLY A 367 11.78 5.84 -6.99
C GLY A 367 11.54 5.21 -5.61
N PHE A 368 12.59 4.80 -4.88
CA PHE A 368 12.47 4.13 -3.58
C PHE A 368 13.70 4.37 -2.69
N PHE A 369 13.54 4.16 -1.38
CA PHE A 369 14.61 4.40 -0.41
C PHE A 369 15.44 3.14 -0.13
N ALA A 370 16.56 2.98 -0.84
CA ALA A 370 17.53 1.92 -0.59
C ALA A 370 18.96 2.36 -0.91
N LEU A 371 19.93 1.86 -0.13
CA LEU A 371 21.36 2.09 -0.36
C LEU A 371 21.96 0.94 -1.18
N HIS A 372 22.55 1.26 -2.33
CA HIS A 372 23.20 0.31 -3.24
C HIS A 372 24.64 0.75 -3.60
N ALA A 373 25.19 0.27 -4.71
CA ALA A 373 26.56 0.59 -5.16
C ALA A 373 26.65 1.85 -6.05
N ASP A 374 25.65 2.73 -6.03
CA ASP A 374 25.66 4.04 -6.71
C ASP A 374 26.33 5.14 -5.86
N GLU A 375 26.71 6.24 -6.52
CA GLU A 375 27.50 7.33 -5.94
C GLU A 375 26.89 7.92 -4.66
N ARG A 376 25.58 8.20 -4.64
CA ARG A 376 24.92 8.79 -3.47
C ARG A 376 24.80 7.81 -2.31
N SER A 377 24.50 6.54 -2.61
CA SER A 377 24.47 5.49 -1.59
C SER A 377 25.85 5.28 -0.97
N ILE A 378 26.90 5.31 -1.79
CA ILE A 378 28.29 5.25 -1.36
C ILE A 378 28.65 6.44 -0.45
N LEU A 379 28.24 7.66 -0.79
CA LEU A 379 28.40 8.84 0.06
C LEU A 379 27.69 8.67 1.41
N MET A 380 26.48 8.09 1.40
CA MET A 380 25.72 7.80 2.62
C MET A 380 26.40 6.73 3.49
N TYR A 381 27.05 5.72 2.90
CA TYR A 381 27.87 4.76 3.65
C TYR A 381 29.10 5.42 4.27
N ASP A 382 29.80 6.28 3.52
CA ASP A 382 30.96 7.04 4.01
C ASP A 382 30.56 7.95 5.19
N LEU A 383 29.43 8.64 5.08
CA LEU A 383 28.85 9.48 6.13
C LEU A 383 28.55 8.67 7.39
N GLN A 384 27.82 7.56 7.29
CA GLN A 384 27.48 6.70 8.43
C GLN A 384 28.73 6.18 9.15
N PHE A 385 29.73 5.73 8.38
CA PHE A 385 30.98 5.24 8.94
C PHE A 385 31.76 6.34 9.66
N TRP A 386 31.85 7.52 9.06
CA TRP A 386 32.51 8.68 9.66
C TRP A 386 31.85 9.08 10.98
N LEU A 387 30.52 9.24 10.99
CA LEU A 387 29.75 9.54 12.18
C LEU A 387 30.00 8.54 13.30
N TYR A 388 29.93 7.24 12.97
CA TYR A 388 30.09 6.17 13.94
C TYR A 388 31.52 6.10 14.50
N THR A 389 32.54 6.05 13.63
CA THR A 389 33.94 5.92 14.08
C THR A 389 34.43 7.16 14.84
N LYS A 390 33.89 8.34 14.55
CA LYS A 390 34.16 9.55 15.33
C LYS A 390 33.59 9.47 16.74
N SER A 391 32.36 8.96 16.88
CA SER A 391 31.72 8.77 18.18
C SER A 391 32.28 7.59 18.97
N TYR A 392 32.84 6.59 18.28
CA TYR A 392 33.43 5.39 18.85
C TYR A 392 34.83 5.12 18.24
N PRO A 393 35.89 5.82 18.69
CA PRO A 393 37.23 5.76 18.06
C PRO A 393 37.97 4.42 18.15
N GLN A 394 37.40 3.41 18.81
CA GLN A 394 37.96 2.06 18.95
C GLN A 394 37.06 1.06 18.23
N THR A 395 36.61 1.43 17.03
CA THR A 395 35.68 0.63 16.22
C THR A 395 36.44 -0.44 15.45
N THR A 396 36.04 -1.70 15.63
CA THR A 396 36.51 -2.82 14.81
C THR A 396 35.55 -3.08 13.65
N ARG A 397 35.97 -3.87 12.67
CA ARG A 397 35.12 -4.32 11.56
C ARG A 397 33.83 -4.97 12.04
N ASP A 398 33.94 -6.00 12.89
CA ASP A 398 32.78 -6.75 13.40
C ASP A 398 31.82 -5.85 14.17
N ARG A 399 32.35 -4.89 14.93
CA ARG A 399 31.54 -3.94 15.68
C ARG A 399 30.78 -2.99 14.76
N TYR A 400 31.41 -2.49 13.69
CA TYR A 400 30.73 -1.60 12.75
C TYR A 400 29.65 -2.35 11.96
N LEU A 401 29.98 -3.52 11.41
CA LEU A 401 29.02 -4.31 10.65
C LEU A 401 27.83 -4.78 11.51
N GLY A 402 28.08 -5.14 12.77
CA GLY A 402 27.02 -5.55 13.71
C GLY A 402 26.11 -4.41 14.18
N VAL A 403 26.52 -3.15 14.03
CA VAL A 403 25.70 -1.98 14.43
C VAL A 403 25.05 -1.29 13.23
N TYR A 404 25.50 -1.59 12.01
CA TYR A 404 25.03 -0.94 10.79
C TYR A 404 23.52 -0.99 10.65
N GLU A 405 22.93 -2.13 10.99
CA GLU A 405 21.50 -2.37 10.90
C GLU A 405 20.69 -1.40 11.79
N GLN A 406 21.25 -0.95 12.91
CA GLN A 406 20.60 -0.06 13.87
C GLN A 406 20.67 1.42 13.46
N MET A 407 21.49 1.77 12.46
CA MET A 407 21.64 3.16 12.01
C MET A 407 20.49 3.57 11.09
N ILE A 408 20.45 3.01 9.88
CA ILE A 408 19.43 3.32 8.86
C ILE A 408 18.68 2.07 8.42
N ALA A 409 19.30 0.89 8.36
CA ALA A 409 18.64 -0.26 7.71
C ALA A 409 17.34 -0.69 8.41
N PHE A 410 17.36 -0.72 9.74
CA PHE A 410 16.21 -0.95 10.62
C PHE A 410 16.07 0.20 11.65
N GLY A 411 16.29 1.44 11.19
CA GLY A 411 16.30 2.63 12.04
C GLY A 411 14.94 3.16 12.51
N GLY A 412 13.85 2.41 12.31
CA GLY A 412 12.49 2.86 12.57
C GLY A 412 11.89 3.65 11.41
N GLU A 413 11.35 4.85 11.69
CA GLU A 413 10.64 5.68 10.70
C GLU A 413 11.54 6.15 9.54
N PHE A 414 12.75 6.62 9.86
CA PHE A 414 13.78 6.90 8.86
C PHE A 414 14.59 5.62 8.63
N SER A 415 14.10 4.73 7.76
CA SER A 415 14.80 3.49 7.43
C SER A 415 14.60 3.01 6.00
N THR A 416 15.55 2.22 5.52
CA THR A 416 15.42 1.50 4.24
C THR A 416 14.56 0.23 4.37
N GLY A 417 14.14 -0.14 5.59
CA GLY A 417 13.36 -1.35 5.86
C GLY A 417 14.12 -2.67 5.67
N GLY A 418 15.41 -2.61 5.41
CA GLY A 418 16.25 -3.77 5.13
C GLY A 418 17.54 -3.42 4.39
N TYR A 419 18.42 -4.42 4.25
CA TYR A 419 19.65 -4.30 3.46
C TYR A 419 20.18 -5.69 3.08
N ALA A 420 20.98 -5.76 2.02
CA ALA A 420 21.80 -6.94 1.74
C ALA A 420 23.19 -6.76 2.37
N PRO A 421 23.67 -7.68 3.23
CA PRO A 421 24.98 -7.56 3.87
C PRO A 421 26.16 -7.37 2.91
N GLY A 422 26.04 -7.92 1.69
CA GLY A 422 27.05 -7.76 0.65
C GLY A 422 27.37 -6.30 0.31
N PHE A 423 26.36 -5.42 0.23
CA PHE A 423 26.62 -4.01 -0.13
C PHE A 423 27.51 -3.30 0.88
N ILE A 424 27.26 -3.49 2.19
CA ILE A 424 28.06 -2.83 3.23
C ILE A 424 29.45 -3.46 3.37
N THR A 425 29.58 -4.79 3.23
CA THR A 425 30.89 -5.44 3.29
C THR A 425 31.75 -5.07 2.09
N ASP A 426 31.17 -5.06 0.89
CA ASP A 426 31.88 -4.75 -0.35
C ASP A 426 32.30 -3.27 -0.38
N TRP A 427 31.43 -2.37 0.09
CA TRP A 427 31.79 -0.95 0.27
C TRP A 427 32.98 -0.78 1.22
N LEU A 428 32.97 -1.46 2.39
CA LEU A 428 34.05 -1.34 3.37
C LEU A 428 35.37 -1.89 2.82
N ASP A 429 35.33 -3.04 2.14
CA ASP A 429 36.50 -3.65 1.51
C ASP A 429 37.06 -2.77 0.40
N ASN A 430 36.19 -2.14 -0.39
CA ASN A 430 36.58 -1.19 -1.43
C ASN A 430 37.30 0.03 -0.84
N ARG A 431 36.79 0.59 0.27
CA ARG A 431 37.42 1.74 0.96
C ARG A 431 38.76 1.39 1.59
N LEU A 432 38.91 0.19 2.14
CA LEU A 432 40.19 -0.33 2.63
C LEU A 432 41.19 -0.51 1.48
N GLN A 433 40.76 -1.08 0.35
CA GLN A 433 41.61 -1.28 -0.82
C GLN A 433 42.10 0.06 -1.43
N GLN A 434 41.25 1.08 -1.41
CA GLN A 434 41.58 2.44 -1.85
C GLN A 434 42.47 3.20 -0.86
N GLY A 435 42.65 2.69 0.36
CA GLY A 435 43.39 3.37 1.43
C GLY A 435 42.66 4.59 1.99
N LEU A 436 41.35 4.70 1.77
CA LEU A 436 40.51 5.78 2.33
C LEU A 436 40.16 5.50 3.79
N ILE A 437 39.90 4.22 4.11
CA ILE A 437 39.82 3.69 5.47
C ILE A 437 41.13 2.92 5.74
N VAL A 438 41.66 3.04 6.95
CA VAL A 438 42.82 2.28 7.40
C VAL A 438 42.49 1.50 8.66
N GLU A 439 43.12 0.34 8.79
CA GLU A 439 43.03 -0.50 9.98
C GLU A 439 44.37 -0.47 10.73
N ASN A 440 44.37 0.04 11.96
CA ASN A 440 45.53 0.06 12.84
C ASN A 440 45.20 -0.69 14.13
N ASP A 441 45.95 -1.75 14.43
CA ASP A 441 45.73 -2.60 15.62
C ASP A 441 44.27 -3.08 15.76
N GLY A 442 43.63 -3.45 14.64
CA GLY A 442 42.23 -3.88 14.59
C GLY A 442 41.19 -2.77 14.63
N THR A 443 41.63 -1.50 14.71
CA THR A 443 40.76 -0.32 14.76
C THR A 443 40.66 0.33 13.39
N LEU A 444 39.42 0.52 12.91
CA LEU A 444 39.10 1.18 11.66
C LEU A 444 38.91 2.69 11.86
N GLN A 445 39.46 3.46 10.93
CA GLN A 445 39.27 4.91 10.86
C GLN A 445 39.41 5.42 9.43
N LEU A 446 38.69 6.50 9.09
CA LEU A 446 38.98 7.26 7.88
C LEU A 446 40.37 7.90 7.99
N THR A 447 41.09 7.96 6.87
CA THR A 447 42.29 8.79 6.79
C THR A 447 41.91 10.27 6.89
N ALA A 448 42.82 11.12 7.38
CA ALA A 448 42.57 12.56 7.52
C ALA A 448 42.15 13.21 6.19
N ALA A 449 42.82 12.84 5.09
CA ALA A 449 42.48 13.34 3.75
C ALA A 449 41.10 12.87 3.27
N ALA A 450 40.73 11.62 3.55
CA ALA A 450 39.39 11.10 3.21
C ALA A 450 38.30 11.77 4.04
N ALA A 451 38.53 12.01 5.33
CA ALA A 451 37.61 12.73 6.20
C ALA A 451 37.42 14.19 5.75
N GLU A 452 38.50 14.90 5.40
CA GLU A 452 38.40 16.27 4.84
C GLU A 452 37.59 16.29 3.55
N THR A 453 37.86 15.35 2.62
CA THR A 453 37.13 15.24 1.35
C THR A 453 35.64 14.98 1.58
N LEU A 454 35.31 14.06 2.49
CA LEU A 454 33.92 13.76 2.86
C LEU A 454 33.24 15.01 3.44
N ILE A 455 33.86 15.69 4.40
CA ILE A 455 33.29 16.89 5.02
C ILE A 455 33.03 17.98 3.97
N ASP A 456 33.93 18.18 3.01
CA ASP A 456 33.73 19.14 1.92
C ASP A 456 32.54 18.75 1.03
N GLN A 457 32.37 17.45 0.73
CA GLN A 457 31.19 16.95 0.02
C GLN A 457 29.90 17.20 0.81
N LEU A 458 29.90 16.93 2.13
CA LEU A 458 28.74 17.14 2.99
C LEU A 458 28.37 18.62 3.09
N LYS A 459 29.36 19.53 3.19
CA LYS A 459 29.14 20.98 3.16
C LYS A 459 28.62 21.48 1.82
N ALA A 460 29.07 20.88 0.71
CA ALA A 460 28.51 21.20 -0.59
C ALA A 460 27.01 20.84 -0.65
N VAL A 461 26.61 19.70 -0.07
CA VAL A 461 25.19 19.33 0.07
C VAL A 461 24.46 20.29 1.00
N GLU A 462 25.05 20.67 2.14
CA GLU A 462 24.48 21.63 3.10
C GLU A 462 24.17 23.00 2.48
N VAL A 463 25.00 23.46 1.54
CA VAL A 463 24.84 24.75 0.84
C VAL A 463 23.92 24.65 -0.38
N SER A 464 23.91 23.50 -1.07
CA SER A 464 23.11 23.28 -2.29
C SER A 464 21.70 22.74 -2.02
N GLY A 465 21.47 22.19 -0.83
CA GLY A 465 20.13 21.91 -0.33
C GLY A 465 19.32 23.21 -0.31
N SER A 466 18.13 23.18 -0.91
CA SER A 466 17.12 24.23 -0.73
C SER A 466 17.00 24.59 0.75
N PRO A 467 16.71 25.85 1.11
CA PRO A 467 16.48 26.21 2.51
C PRO A 467 15.42 25.27 3.09
N ASN A 468 15.67 24.85 4.34
CA ASN A 468 14.87 23.95 5.16
C ASN A 468 13.43 23.69 4.65
N PRO A 469 13.04 22.46 4.28
CA PRO A 469 11.64 22.13 4.01
C PRO A 469 10.72 22.45 5.20
N ASP A 470 11.28 22.47 6.42
CA ASP A 470 10.57 22.77 7.67
C ASP A 470 10.61 24.24 8.07
N GLU A 471 11.02 25.15 7.17
CA GLU A 471 10.77 26.57 7.38
C GLU A 471 10.67 27.31 6.02
N GLU A 472 9.65 26.99 5.22
CA GLU A 472 9.15 28.01 4.31
C GLU A 472 8.73 29.20 5.20
N THR A 473 9.48 30.30 5.09
CA THR A 473 9.18 31.49 5.89
C THR A 473 7.76 31.95 5.59
N PHE A 474 7.08 32.54 6.57
CA PHE A 474 5.76 33.15 6.39
C PHE A 474 5.69 33.99 5.11
N GLU A 475 6.76 34.72 4.79
CA GLU A 475 6.86 35.56 3.58
C GLU A 475 6.88 34.73 2.29
N THR A 476 7.62 33.62 2.26
CA THR A 476 7.68 32.72 1.10
C THR A 476 6.30 32.13 0.78
N ILE A 477 5.62 31.60 1.79
CA ILE A 477 4.30 30.98 1.62
C ILE A 477 3.29 32.07 1.22
N ALA A 478 3.31 33.22 1.91
CA ALA A 478 2.41 34.32 1.61
C ALA A 478 2.54 34.80 0.15
N ASP A 479 3.74 34.74 -0.44
CA ASP A 479 3.94 35.07 -1.85
C ASP A 479 3.48 33.96 -2.81
N GLN A 480 3.68 32.68 -2.46
CA GLN A 480 3.27 31.54 -3.29
C GLN A 480 1.74 31.41 -3.38
N ILE A 481 1.03 31.71 -2.30
CA ILE A 481 -0.41 31.47 -2.24
C ILE A 481 -1.26 32.62 -2.80
N ARG A 482 -0.67 33.68 -3.35
CA ARG A 482 -1.44 34.79 -3.92
C ARG A 482 -2.43 34.26 -4.97
N PRO A 483 -3.69 34.74 -4.99
CA PRO A 483 -4.20 35.94 -4.30
C PRO A 483 -4.71 35.72 -2.87
N PHE A 484 -4.57 34.52 -2.29
CA PHE A 484 -4.81 34.34 -0.87
C PHE A 484 -3.78 35.13 -0.05
N VAL A 485 -4.20 35.59 1.13
CA VAL A 485 -3.38 36.36 2.07
C VAL A 485 -3.27 35.58 3.37
N LEU A 486 -2.05 35.28 3.78
CA LEU A 486 -1.77 34.77 5.13
C LEU A 486 -1.71 35.94 6.12
N VAL A 487 -2.36 35.77 7.27
CA VAL A 487 -2.38 36.73 8.37
C VAL A 487 -1.99 36.00 9.65
N GLN A 488 -0.97 36.51 10.34
CA GLN A 488 -0.59 36.05 11.67
C GLN A 488 -1.23 36.95 12.73
N HIS A 489 -1.91 36.35 13.70
CA HIS A 489 -2.60 37.08 14.77
C HIS A 489 -1.74 37.12 16.04
N ASP A 490 -1.91 38.15 16.85
CA ASP A 490 -1.22 38.29 18.15
C ASP A 490 -1.50 37.12 19.11
N SER A 491 -2.59 36.38 18.89
CA SER A 491 -2.96 35.18 19.66
C SER A 491 -2.12 33.94 19.30
N GLY A 492 -1.28 34.00 18.26
CA GLY A 492 -0.53 32.86 17.73
C GLY A 492 -1.26 32.09 16.63
N ASN A 493 -2.54 32.38 16.37
CA ASN A 493 -3.29 31.79 15.26
C ASN A 493 -2.82 32.34 13.92
N VAL A 494 -2.95 31.53 12.87
CA VAL A 494 -2.71 31.91 11.48
C VAL A 494 -3.99 31.71 10.68
N SER A 495 -4.32 32.66 9.83
CA SER A 495 -5.47 32.56 8.92
C SER A 495 -5.06 32.80 7.48
N MET A 496 -5.68 32.07 6.56
CA MET A 496 -5.64 32.30 5.12
C MET A 496 -6.95 32.96 4.68
N ILE A 497 -6.85 34.09 3.99
CA ILE A 497 -7.97 34.93 3.61
C ILE A 497 -8.00 35.15 2.09
N LEU A 498 -9.19 35.15 1.49
CA LEU A 498 -9.40 35.62 0.12
C LEU A 498 -10.54 36.64 0.09
N ASN A 499 -10.26 37.82 -0.45
CA ASN A 499 -11.33 38.75 -0.86
C ASN A 499 -11.94 38.22 -2.15
N VAL A 500 -13.19 37.76 -2.07
CA VAL A 500 -13.85 37.05 -3.17
C VAL A 500 -14.27 38.02 -4.28
N GLY A 501 -14.27 37.53 -5.53
CA GLY A 501 -14.83 38.26 -6.68
C GLY A 501 -14.04 38.15 -7.98
N GLU A 502 -12.71 38.19 -7.94
CA GLU A 502 -11.89 38.14 -9.17
C GLU A 502 -11.16 36.81 -9.37
N TYR A 503 -10.68 36.20 -8.30
CA TYR A 503 -9.95 34.94 -8.41
C TYR A 503 -10.89 33.78 -8.71
N LYS A 504 -10.64 33.06 -9.80
CA LYS A 504 -11.40 31.88 -10.25
C LYS A 504 -12.92 32.09 -10.29
N ALA A 505 -13.38 33.32 -10.56
CA ALA A 505 -14.81 33.64 -10.61
C ALA A 505 -15.55 32.78 -11.66
N GLU A 506 -14.87 32.41 -12.74
CA GLU A 506 -15.37 31.52 -13.79
C GLU A 506 -15.73 30.12 -13.29
N LEU A 507 -15.12 29.65 -12.20
CA LEU A 507 -15.41 28.34 -11.62
C LEU A 507 -16.85 28.30 -11.08
N PHE A 508 -17.23 29.33 -10.33
CA PHE A 508 -18.54 29.39 -9.68
C PHE A 508 -19.68 29.69 -10.66
N VAL A 509 -19.36 30.34 -11.79
CA VAL A 509 -20.32 30.51 -12.90
C VAL A 509 -20.83 29.16 -13.44
N LEU A 510 -20.05 28.08 -13.34
CA LEU A 510 -20.43 26.76 -13.82
C LEU A 510 -21.61 26.14 -13.06
N ARG A 511 -21.84 26.56 -11.81
CA ARG A 511 -22.93 26.07 -10.95
C ARG A 511 -23.81 27.23 -10.44
N ALA A 512 -23.83 28.35 -11.17
CA ALA A 512 -24.61 29.52 -10.77
C ALA A 512 -26.13 29.28 -10.82
N ASP A 513 -26.59 28.34 -11.64
CA ASP A 513 -27.98 27.88 -11.68
C ASP A 513 -28.39 27.07 -10.44
N GLU A 514 -27.43 26.49 -9.73
CA GLU A 514 -27.65 25.81 -8.45
C GLU A 514 -27.69 26.77 -7.27
N GLY A 515 -27.17 28.00 -7.43
CA GLY A 515 -27.18 29.05 -6.40
C GLY A 515 -25.79 29.52 -5.95
N PHE A 516 -24.71 28.99 -6.51
CA PHE A 516 -23.35 29.46 -6.23
C PHE A 516 -23.10 30.84 -6.85
N GLU A 517 -22.52 31.75 -6.06
CA GLU A 517 -22.24 33.13 -6.47
C GLU A 517 -20.73 33.42 -6.51
N GLY A 518 -19.90 32.49 -6.03
CA GLY A 518 -18.47 32.69 -5.79
C GLY A 518 -18.19 33.56 -4.57
N ASN A 519 -19.13 33.60 -3.62
CA ASN A 519 -19.00 34.34 -2.37
C ASN A 519 -18.12 33.57 -1.35
N GLY A 520 -17.85 34.13 -0.17
CA GLY A 520 -16.96 33.48 0.79
C GLY A 520 -17.47 32.13 1.32
N TYR A 521 -18.80 31.93 1.40
CA TYR A 521 -19.39 30.66 1.80
C TYR A 521 -19.18 29.57 0.74
N ASP A 522 -19.31 29.93 -0.53
CA ASP A 522 -19.06 29.03 -1.66
C ASP A 522 -17.61 28.54 -1.68
N TRP A 523 -16.66 29.45 -1.43
CA TRP A 523 -15.26 29.12 -1.24
C TRP A 523 -15.02 28.27 0.00
N GLY A 524 -15.77 28.52 1.08
CA GLY A 524 -15.76 27.71 2.30
C GLY A 524 -16.16 26.26 2.04
N SER A 525 -17.25 26.05 1.29
CA SER A 525 -17.72 24.73 0.90
C SER A 525 -16.71 23.99 0.02
N LEU A 526 -16.16 24.65 -1.00
CA LEU A 526 -15.10 24.08 -1.84
C LEU A 526 -13.85 23.70 -1.01
N ALA A 527 -13.45 24.57 -0.09
CA ALA A 527 -12.31 24.34 0.79
C ALA A 527 -12.55 23.18 1.77
N ALA A 528 -13.79 22.99 2.23
CA ALA A 528 -14.18 21.87 3.08
C ALA A 528 -14.09 20.53 2.32
N VAL A 529 -14.60 20.46 1.09
CA VAL A 529 -14.47 19.26 0.24
C VAL A 529 -13.00 18.94 -0.03
N PHE A 530 -12.18 19.95 -0.34
CA PHE A 530 -10.75 19.75 -0.50
C PHE A 530 -10.09 19.21 0.78
N LEU A 531 -10.41 19.79 1.94
CA LEU A 531 -9.87 19.34 3.23
C LEU A 531 -10.23 17.88 3.49
N GLU A 532 -11.50 17.50 3.31
CA GLU A 532 -11.98 16.15 3.58
C GLU A 532 -11.38 15.12 2.61
N GLU A 533 -11.30 15.43 1.32
CA GLU A 533 -10.86 14.46 0.31
C GLU A 533 -9.34 14.40 0.11
N LYS A 534 -8.62 15.52 0.32
CA LYS A 534 -7.19 15.63 0.00
C LYS A 534 -6.30 15.79 1.21
N MET A 535 -6.82 16.25 2.34
CA MET A 535 -6.05 16.48 3.57
C MET A 535 -6.84 16.05 4.83
N PRO A 536 -7.39 14.82 4.89
CA PRO A 536 -8.23 14.37 5.99
C PRO A 536 -7.51 14.39 7.34
N GLU A 537 -6.17 14.30 7.36
CA GLU A 537 -5.38 14.41 8.58
C GLU A 537 -5.41 15.80 9.23
N LEU A 538 -5.79 16.83 8.46
CA LEU A 538 -5.97 18.20 8.94
C LEU A 538 -7.44 18.49 9.35
N ALA A 539 -8.35 17.52 9.14
CA ALA A 539 -9.74 17.64 9.53
C ALA A 539 -9.86 17.73 11.07
N GLY A 540 -10.39 18.86 11.56
CA GLY A 540 -10.48 19.18 12.99
C GLY A 540 -9.39 20.13 13.50
N VAL A 541 -8.32 20.33 12.74
CA VAL A 541 -7.26 21.32 13.00
C VAL A 541 -7.55 22.62 12.25
N ILE A 542 -7.89 22.51 10.96
CA ILE A 542 -8.29 23.66 10.14
C ILE A 542 -9.78 23.95 10.36
N ARG A 543 -10.11 25.22 10.57
CA ARG A 543 -11.48 25.70 10.71
C ARG A 543 -11.78 26.80 9.71
N PHE A 544 -13.04 26.91 9.33
CA PHE A 544 -13.52 27.93 8.40
C PHE A 544 -14.44 28.92 9.13
N ASP A 545 -14.32 30.19 8.79
CA ASP A 545 -15.21 31.27 9.26
C ASP A 545 -15.47 32.26 8.11
N PRO A 546 -16.09 31.80 7.00
CA PRO A 546 -16.33 32.65 5.85
C PRO A 546 -17.42 33.69 6.10
N GLU A 547 -17.31 34.82 5.40
CA GLU A 547 -18.34 35.84 5.26
C GLU A 547 -18.68 36.03 3.78
N ALA A 548 -19.82 36.64 3.46
CA ALA A 548 -20.24 36.84 2.06
C ALA A 548 -19.14 37.48 1.17
N SER A 549 -18.38 38.45 1.70
CA SER A 549 -17.30 39.12 0.96
C SER A 549 -15.91 38.50 1.13
N MET A 550 -15.76 37.47 1.94
CA MET A 550 -14.45 36.98 2.36
C MET A 550 -14.46 35.50 2.69
N PHE A 551 -13.59 34.73 2.05
CA PHE A 551 -13.25 33.40 2.54
C PHE A 551 -12.18 33.50 3.62
N CYS A 552 -12.34 32.74 4.71
CA CYS A 552 -11.38 32.65 5.80
C CYS A 552 -11.25 31.21 6.29
N ALA A 553 -10.02 30.70 6.30
CA ALA A 553 -9.61 29.48 6.99
C ALA A 553 -8.58 29.83 8.06
N TYR A 554 -8.60 29.18 9.22
CA TYR A 554 -7.68 29.46 10.31
C TYR A 554 -7.32 28.22 11.14
N SER A 555 -6.16 28.29 11.80
CA SER A 555 -5.72 27.30 12.78
C SER A 555 -4.79 27.93 13.83
N SER A 556 -4.76 27.30 15.02
CA SER A 556 -3.73 27.56 16.04
C SER A 556 -2.41 26.82 15.76
N GLU A 557 -2.42 25.87 14.82
CA GLU A 557 -1.27 25.10 14.38
C GLU A 557 -0.73 25.67 13.08
N ARG A 558 0.38 26.41 13.18
CA ARG A 558 0.99 27.13 12.07
C ARG A 558 1.34 26.24 10.88
N GLU A 559 2.00 25.11 11.14
CA GLU A 559 2.45 24.20 10.08
C GLU A 559 1.27 23.55 9.35
N ALA A 560 0.19 23.23 10.07
CA ALA A 560 -1.06 22.74 9.46
C ALA A 560 -1.68 23.79 8.52
N MET A 561 -1.68 25.07 8.95
CA MET A 561 -2.21 26.17 8.13
C MET A 561 -1.38 26.39 6.86
N TYR A 562 -0.06 26.27 6.95
CA TYR A 562 0.85 26.38 5.81
C TYR A 562 0.63 25.25 4.79
N ARG A 563 0.57 24.01 5.26
CA ARG A 563 0.29 22.84 4.41
C ARG A 563 -1.06 22.99 3.70
N PHE A 564 -2.10 23.37 4.44
CA PHE A 564 -3.42 23.60 3.87
C PHE A 564 -3.41 24.74 2.84
N ALA A 565 -2.77 25.87 3.14
CA ALA A 565 -2.75 27.03 2.26
C ALA A 565 -2.06 26.73 0.92
N THR A 566 -0.89 26.10 0.96
CA THR A 566 -0.15 25.72 -0.24
C THR A 566 -0.88 24.65 -1.04
N GLY A 567 -1.41 23.61 -0.38
CA GLY A 567 -2.14 22.54 -1.06
C GLY A 567 -3.44 23.02 -1.70
N PHE A 568 -4.23 23.82 -0.98
CA PHE A 568 -5.48 24.36 -1.52
C PHE A 568 -5.21 25.31 -2.69
N LYS A 569 -4.15 26.13 -2.60
CA LYS A 569 -3.71 26.97 -3.73
C LYS A 569 -3.35 26.15 -4.96
N GLN A 570 -2.59 25.06 -4.79
CA GLN A 570 -2.20 24.18 -5.89
C GLN A 570 -3.43 23.53 -6.52
N ALA A 571 -4.37 23.05 -5.71
CA ALA A 571 -5.63 22.52 -6.20
C ALA A 571 -6.40 23.56 -7.02
N CYS A 572 -6.46 24.81 -6.56
CA CYS A 572 -7.11 25.90 -7.31
C CYS A 572 -6.49 26.16 -8.69
N GLU A 573 -5.20 25.84 -8.89
CA GLU A 573 -4.53 26.01 -10.19
C GLU A 573 -4.60 24.79 -11.11
N ASP A 574 -5.01 23.64 -10.60
CA ASP A 574 -5.35 22.49 -11.41
C ASP A 574 -6.84 22.56 -11.81
N GLU A 575 -7.10 22.95 -13.06
CA GLU A 575 -8.47 23.12 -13.56
C GLU A 575 -9.31 21.83 -13.50
N ALA A 576 -8.71 20.67 -13.73
CA ALA A 576 -9.45 19.41 -13.71
C ALA A 576 -9.81 19.04 -12.28
N LEU A 577 -8.84 19.13 -11.38
CA LEU A 577 -9.03 18.81 -9.97
C LEU A 577 -10.00 19.76 -9.28
N ILE A 578 -9.86 21.07 -9.45
CA ILE A 578 -10.73 22.02 -8.75
C ILE A 578 -12.18 21.93 -9.21
N ARG A 579 -12.42 21.61 -10.49
CA ARG A 579 -13.78 21.39 -11.01
C ARG A 579 -14.39 20.11 -10.47
N ASP A 580 -13.60 19.04 -10.39
CA ASP A 580 -14.03 17.78 -9.81
C ASP A 580 -14.41 17.95 -8.34
N LEU A 581 -13.54 18.58 -7.54
CA LEU A 581 -13.83 18.91 -6.15
C LEU A 581 -15.06 19.81 -6.02
N PHE A 582 -15.15 20.86 -6.86
CA PHE A 582 -16.28 21.78 -6.82
C PHE A 582 -17.60 21.11 -7.20
N ALA A 583 -17.62 20.03 -7.98
CA ALA A 583 -18.86 19.31 -8.29
C ALA A 583 -19.52 18.66 -7.06
N ARG A 584 -18.78 18.49 -5.97
CA ARG A 584 -19.25 17.91 -4.70
C ARG A 584 -19.46 18.94 -3.59
N ALA A 585 -19.15 20.21 -3.85
CA ALA A 585 -19.45 21.30 -2.92
C ALA A 585 -20.97 21.46 -2.76
N GLU A 586 -21.43 21.59 -1.51
CA GLU A 586 -22.83 21.82 -1.17
C GLU A 586 -23.04 23.29 -0.78
N LEU A 587 -24.23 23.84 -1.07
CA LEU A 587 -24.59 25.17 -0.58
C LEU A 587 -24.94 25.08 0.90
N ASP A 588 -24.36 25.98 1.69
CA ASP A 588 -24.66 26.15 3.13
C ASP A 588 -26.03 26.83 3.35
#